data_AF-A0A5N6YE85-F1
#
_entry.id   AF-A0A5N6YE85-F1
#
_cell.length_a   1.000
_cell.length_b   1.000
_cell.length_c   1.000
_cell.angle_alpha   90.00
_cell.angle_beta   90.00
_cell.angle_gamma   90.00
#
_symmetry.space_group_name_H-M   'P 1'
#
loop_
_entity.id
_entity.type
_entity.pdbx_description
1 polymer ?
#
loop_
_entity_poly.entity_id
_entity_poly.type
_entity_poly.pdbx_seq_one_letter_code
_entity_poly.pdbx_strand_id
1 'polypeptide(L)'
;MVNIIIPLTIGSLIFALETNSMAGAEKSLLRRNLECDFCKRVIGVADGEIKDERNEESIIAALENVCKSIPGKEQLECDTFIEQYSNELIHILIEEADPGMVCGLLGVC
;
A
#
# COMPACT_ATOMS: atom_id res chain seq x y z
N MET A 1 -41.38 -9.95 17.54
CA MET A 1 -41.83 -9.22 18.74
C MET A 1 -41.60 -10.09 19.96
N VAL A 2 -40.38 -10.16 20.50
CA VAL A 2 -40.21 -10.67 21.87
C VAL A 2 -39.09 -9.89 22.53
N ASN A 3 -39.51 -9.10 23.51
CA ASN A 3 -38.68 -8.44 24.51
C ASN A 3 -38.03 -9.50 25.41
N ILE A 4 -36.73 -9.33 25.71
CA ILE A 4 -35.98 -10.19 26.64
C ILE A 4 -35.81 -9.45 27.97
N ILE A 5 -36.29 -10.07 29.06
CA ILE A 5 -35.95 -9.73 30.45
C ILE A 5 -35.05 -10.86 30.98
N ILE A 6 -33.84 -10.50 31.41
CA ILE A 6 -32.75 -11.41 31.79
C ILE A 6 -32.80 -11.71 33.29
N PRO A 7 -32.71 -12.97 33.74
CA PRO A 7 -32.22 -13.27 35.08
C PRO A 7 -30.74 -13.68 35.02
N LEU A 8 -29.99 -13.04 35.89
CA LEU A 8 -28.58 -13.24 36.18
C LEU A 8 -28.32 -14.71 36.57
N THR A 9 -27.24 -15.29 36.02
CA THR A 9 -26.41 -16.42 36.52
C THR A 9 -26.10 -17.57 35.55
N ILE A 10 -26.41 -17.50 34.24
CA ILE A 10 -25.82 -18.46 33.27
C ILE A 10 -25.36 -17.74 32.00
N GLY A 11 -24.03 -17.69 31.84
CA GLY A 11 -23.34 -17.80 30.56
C GLY A 11 -23.15 -16.53 29.74
N SER A 12 -22.06 -15.80 30.02
CA SER A 12 -21.06 -15.22 29.08
C SER A 12 -21.42 -14.69 27.68
N LEU A 13 -22.68 -14.53 27.30
CA LEU A 13 -23.12 -14.21 25.93
C LEU A 13 -23.95 -12.93 25.82
N ILE A 14 -24.15 -12.19 26.92
CA ILE A 14 -24.74 -10.85 26.88
C ILE A 14 -23.87 -9.88 27.70
N PHE A 15 -22.60 -9.77 27.30
CA PHE A 15 -21.97 -8.44 27.21
C PHE A 15 -22.26 -7.94 25.79
N ALA A 16 -23.51 -7.57 25.52
CA ALA A 16 -23.75 -6.59 24.48
C ALA A 16 -23.33 -5.25 25.09
N LEU A 17 -22.23 -4.69 24.55
CA LEU A 17 -21.85 -3.27 24.45
C LEU A 17 -20.33 -3.13 24.59
N GLU A 18 -19.62 -3.41 23.50
CA GLU A 18 -18.54 -2.58 22.92
C GLU A 18 -17.95 -3.29 21.69
N THR A 19 -18.29 -2.77 20.51
CA THR A 19 -17.65 -2.91 19.18
C THR A 19 -17.04 -4.28 18.78
N ASN A 20 -17.55 -4.91 17.72
CA ASN A 20 -16.76 -5.28 16.52
C ASN A 20 -17.58 -6.11 15.51
N SER A 21 -18.31 -5.47 14.59
CA SER A 21 -18.76 -6.15 13.35
C SER A 21 -19.11 -5.17 12.22
N MET A 22 -18.31 -4.09 12.10
CA MET A 22 -18.34 -3.14 10.98
C MET A 22 -16.94 -2.62 10.61
N ALA A 23 -15.86 -3.13 11.24
CA ALA A 23 -14.49 -2.59 11.11
C ALA A 23 -13.63 -3.26 10.03
N GLY A 24 -14.19 -4.16 9.20
CA GLY A 24 -13.42 -4.94 8.22
C GLY A 24 -13.23 -4.25 6.87
N ALA A 25 -14.31 -3.70 6.30
CA ALA A 25 -14.28 -3.10 4.95
C ALA A 25 -13.66 -1.70 4.91
N GLU A 26 -13.88 -0.91 5.95
CA GLU A 26 -13.28 0.44 6.05
C GLU A 26 -11.76 0.35 6.29
N LYS A 27 -11.31 -0.63 7.08
CA LYS A 27 -9.89 -0.88 7.34
C LYS A 27 -9.14 -1.38 6.10
N SER A 28 -9.77 -2.18 5.23
CA SER A 28 -9.14 -2.65 3.99
C SER A 28 -9.03 -1.56 2.93
N LEU A 29 -10.02 -0.65 2.85
CA LEU A 29 -9.95 0.52 1.97
C LEU A 29 -8.83 1.47 2.42
N LEU A 30 -8.72 1.72 3.72
CA LEU A 30 -7.64 2.55 4.27
C LEU A 30 -6.26 1.94 4.01
N ARG A 31 -6.12 0.63 4.23
CA ARG A 31 -4.89 -0.13 3.92
C ARG A 31 -4.50 0.01 2.44
N ARG A 32 -5.44 -0.21 1.52
CA ARG A 32 -5.20 -0.02 0.08
C ARG A 32 -4.84 1.42 -0.26
N ASN A 33 -5.51 2.40 0.32
CA ASN A 33 -5.18 3.81 0.08
C ASN A 33 -3.76 4.14 0.53
N LEU A 34 -3.34 3.62 1.69
CA LEU A 34 -1.96 3.78 2.18
C LEU A 34 -0.94 3.11 1.26
N GLU A 35 -1.22 1.89 0.79
CA GLU A 35 -0.37 1.16 -0.16
C GLU A 35 -0.29 1.88 -1.52
N CYS A 36 -1.43 2.38 -2.03
CA CYS A 36 -1.54 3.17 -3.24
C CYS A 36 -0.76 4.50 -3.15
N ASP A 37 -0.93 5.24 -2.04
CA ASP A 37 -0.23 6.50 -1.80
C ASP A 37 1.27 6.29 -1.63
N PHE A 38 1.67 5.20 -1.00
CA PHE A 38 3.07 4.82 -0.86
C PHE A 38 3.70 4.49 -2.21
N CYS A 39 3.05 3.61 -3.00
CA CYS A 39 3.49 3.30 -4.35
C CYS A 39 3.63 4.57 -5.20
N LYS A 40 2.63 5.45 -5.20
CA LYS A 40 2.67 6.69 -5.97
C LYS A 40 3.84 7.60 -5.58
N ARG A 41 4.19 7.65 -4.30
CA ARG A 41 5.38 8.40 -3.84
C ARG A 41 6.66 7.79 -4.39
N VAL A 42 6.84 6.47 -4.26
CA VAL A 42 8.02 5.76 -4.76
C VAL A 42 8.17 5.97 -6.27
N ILE A 43 7.10 5.75 -7.04
CA ILE A 43 7.14 5.94 -8.50
C ILE A 43 7.37 7.40 -8.88
N GLY A 44 6.79 8.36 -8.17
CA GLY A 44 7.03 9.78 -8.45
C GLY A 44 8.49 10.20 -8.24
N VAL A 45 9.19 9.60 -7.26
CA VAL A 45 10.63 9.81 -7.10
C VAL A 45 11.41 9.15 -8.23
N ALA A 46 11.09 7.89 -8.56
CA ALA A 46 11.75 7.17 -9.65
C ALA A 46 11.58 7.86 -11.01
N ASP A 47 10.37 8.33 -11.35
CA ASP A 47 10.08 9.10 -12.58
C ASP A 47 10.93 10.38 -12.65
N GLY A 48 11.12 11.05 -11.51
CA GLY A 48 12.01 12.20 -11.40
C GLY A 48 13.47 11.89 -11.73
N GLU A 49 13.97 10.71 -11.35
CA GLU A 49 15.35 10.27 -11.59
C GLU A 49 15.58 9.78 -13.03
N ILE A 50 14.58 9.17 -13.67
CA ILE A 50 14.68 8.65 -15.05
C ILE A 50 14.19 9.65 -16.11
N LYS A 51 13.83 10.87 -15.72
CA LYS A 51 13.20 11.84 -16.63
C LYS A 51 14.04 12.17 -17.87
N ASP A 52 15.36 12.22 -17.71
CA ASP A 52 16.30 12.57 -18.77
C ASP A 52 16.67 11.36 -19.64
N GLU A 53 16.77 10.17 -19.04
CA GLU A 53 17.06 8.91 -19.72
C GLU A 53 16.17 7.80 -19.17
N ARG A 54 15.29 7.26 -20.04
CA ARG A 54 14.43 6.11 -19.73
C ARG A 54 14.90 4.88 -20.49
N ASN A 55 15.97 4.27 -19.99
CA ASN A 55 16.48 2.99 -20.44
C ASN A 55 16.55 2.01 -19.25
N GLU A 56 16.74 0.73 -19.53
CA GLU A 56 16.76 -0.31 -18.49
C GLU A 56 17.78 -0.03 -17.37
N GLU A 57 18.99 0.40 -17.73
CA GLU A 57 20.07 0.67 -16.78
C GLU A 57 19.74 1.85 -15.86
N SER A 58 19.21 2.95 -16.42
CA SER A 58 18.76 4.12 -15.66
C SER A 58 17.61 3.80 -14.69
N ILE A 59 16.69 2.92 -15.10
CA ILE A 59 15.55 2.51 -14.27
C ILE A 59 16.02 1.62 -13.12
N ILE A 60 16.91 0.67 -13.39
CA ILE A 60 17.53 -0.16 -12.34
C ILE A 60 18.22 0.75 -11.32
N ALA A 61 19.04 1.70 -11.78
CA ALA A 61 19.73 2.64 -10.91
C ALA A 61 18.73 3.50 -10.10
N ALA A 62 17.63 3.94 -10.70
CA ALA A 62 16.61 4.71 -9.99
C ALA A 62 15.92 3.86 -8.91
N LEU A 63 15.51 2.63 -9.22
CA LEU A 63 14.87 1.73 -8.25
C LEU A 63 15.81 1.37 -7.09
N GLU A 64 17.12 1.24 -7.32
CA GLU A 64 18.11 1.00 -6.26
C GLU A 64 18.33 2.21 -5.34
N ASN A 65 18.07 3.43 -5.83
CA ASN A 65 18.32 4.67 -5.10
C ASN A 65 17.06 5.32 -4.53
N VAL A 66 15.88 4.99 -5.05
CA VAL A 66 14.59 5.61 -4.67
C VAL A 66 14.33 5.53 -3.16
N CYS A 67 14.70 4.43 -2.51
CA CYS A 67 14.52 4.23 -1.07
C CYS A 67 15.49 5.06 -0.21
N LYS A 68 16.55 5.62 -0.78
CA LYS A 68 17.42 6.60 -0.09
C LYS A 68 16.77 7.98 0.00
N SER A 69 15.85 8.27 -0.90
CA SER A 69 15.04 9.50 -0.91
C SER A 69 13.81 9.41 0.02
N ILE A 70 13.52 8.22 0.56
CA ILE A 70 12.44 7.98 1.52
C ILE A 70 12.93 8.20 2.96
N PRO A 71 12.18 8.91 3.82
CA PRO A 71 12.57 9.13 5.21
C PRO A 71 12.68 7.83 6.00
N GLY A 72 13.69 7.73 6.87
CA GLY A 72 14.18 6.47 7.46
C GLY A 72 13.18 5.59 8.25
N LYS A 73 11.99 6.09 8.60
CA LYS A 73 10.93 5.24 9.18
C LYS A 73 10.23 4.35 8.15
N GLU A 74 10.25 4.75 6.89
CA GLU A 74 9.59 4.11 5.75
C GLU A 74 10.59 3.46 4.79
N GLN A 75 11.90 3.66 5.03
CA GLN A 75 12.97 3.14 4.19
C GLN A 75 12.91 1.60 4.08
N LEU A 76 12.71 0.90 5.20
CA LEU A 76 12.58 -0.56 5.20
C LEU A 76 11.35 -1.04 4.40
N GLU A 77 10.24 -0.30 4.48
CA GLU A 77 9.02 -0.61 3.72
C GLU A 77 9.23 -0.35 2.23
N CYS A 78 10.02 0.68 1.87
CA CYS A 78 10.44 0.93 0.50
C CYS A 78 11.34 -0.18 -0.03
N ASP A 79 12.38 -0.57 0.72
CA ASP A 79 13.29 -1.64 0.30
C ASP A 79 12.50 -2.92 0.03
N THR A 80 11.58 -3.26 0.94
CA THR A 80 10.69 -4.42 0.80
C THR A 80 9.74 -4.30 -0.41
N PHE A 81 9.30 -3.09 -0.76
CA PHE A 81 8.46 -2.83 -1.93
C PHE A 81 9.26 -2.99 -3.24
N ILE A 82 10.44 -2.38 -3.31
CA ILE A 82 11.32 -2.49 -4.48
C ILE A 82 11.78 -3.93 -4.68
N GLU A 83 12.16 -4.64 -3.63
CA GLU A 83 12.53 -6.06 -3.74
C GLU A 83 11.39 -6.91 -4.31
N GLN A 84 10.13 -6.62 -3.96
CA GLN A 84 8.98 -7.37 -4.44
C GLN A 84 8.56 -7.03 -5.86
N TYR A 85 8.67 -5.76 -6.26
CA TYR A 85 8.09 -5.26 -7.51
C TYR A 85 9.13 -4.81 -8.55
N SER A 86 10.42 -4.84 -8.24
CA SER A 86 11.50 -4.34 -9.12
C SER A 86 11.45 -4.93 -10.54
N ASN A 87 11.26 -6.24 -10.68
CA ASN A 87 11.22 -6.88 -12.00
C ASN A 87 10.06 -6.36 -12.86
N GLU A 88 8.86 -6.27 -12.29
CA GLU A 88 7.69 -5.73 -12.97
C GLU A 88 7.85 -4.22 -13.23
N LEU A 89 8.39 -3.49 -12.27
CA LEU A 89 8.61 -2.04 -12.36
C LEU A 89 9.57 -1.68 -13.48
N ILE A 90 10.64 -2.45 -13.72
CA ILE A 90 11.55 -2.19 -14.83
C ILE A 90 10.79 -2.17 -16.16
N HIS A 91 9.99 -3.20 -16.43
CA HIS A 91 9.22 -3.29 -17.66
C HIS A 91 8.12 -2.23 -17.77
N ILE A 92 7.44 -1.93 -16.65
CA ILE A 92 6.38 -0.92 -16.64
C ILE A 92 6.99 0.47 -16.86
N LEU A 93 8.06 0.84 -16.15
CA LEU A 93 8.67 2.18 -16.20
C LEU A 93 9.37 2.50 -17.53
N ILE A 94 9.70 1.49 -18.34
CA ILE A 94 10.15 1.69 -19.73
C ILE A 94 9.02 2.26 -20.59
N GLU A 95 7.79 1.77 -20.39
CA GLU A 95 6.64 2.13 -21.21
C GLU A 95 5.83 3.30 -20.61
N GLU A 96 5.68 3.33 -19.28
CA GLU A 96 4.85 4.28 -18.54
C GLU A 96 5.42 4.57 -17.15
N ALA A 97 5.56 5.86 -16.82
CA ALA A 97 6.11 6.32 -15.54
C ALA A 97 5.11 7.14 -14.70
N ASP A 98 3.87 7.35 -15.20
CA ASP A 98 2.80 7.98 -14.43
C ASP A 98 2.51 7.18 -13.14
N PRO A 99 2.69 7.77 -11.95
CA PRO A 99 2.51 7.04 -10.68
C PRO A 99 1.10 6.48 -10.50
N GLY A 100 0.08 7.09 -11.10
CA GLY A 100 -1.29 6.59 -11.05
C GLY A 100 -1.46 5.31 -11.87
N MET A 101 -0.96 5.31 -13.10
CA MET A 101 -1.02 4.16 -14.00
C MET A 101 -0.15 3.01 -13.50
N VAL A 102 1.10 3.27 -13.12
CA VAL A 102 2.02 2.22 -12.61
C VAL A 102 1.42 1.52 -11.39
N CYS A 103 0.95 2.28 -10.41
CA CYS A 103 0.40 1.69 -9.19
C CYS A 103 -0.96 0.99 -9.42
N GLY A 104 -1.72 1.43 -10.42
CA GLY A 104 -2.92 0.72 -10.89
C GLY A 104 -2.59 -0.59 -11.60
N LEU A 105 -1.53 -0.62 -12.41
CA LEU A 105 -1.05 -1.83 -13.10
C LEU A 105 -0.50 -2.87 -12.11
N LEU A 106 0.12 -2.42 -11.03
CA LEU A 106 0.54 -3.29 -9.91
C LEU A 106 -0.63 -3.81 -9.07
N GLY A 107 -1.84 -3.25 -9.23
CA GLY A 107 -3.04 -3.63 -8.47
C GLY A 107 -3.01 -3.19 -7.00
N VAL A 108 -2.13 -2.25 -6.65
CA VAL A 108 -2.06 -1.63 -5.31
C VAL A 108 -2.92 -0.37 -5.24
N CYS A 109 -3.25 0.19 -6.41
CA CYS A 109 -4.41 1.04 -6.68
C CYS A 109 -5.33 0.26 -7.66
#